data_AF-A0A958F1P1-F1
#
_entry.id   AF-A0A958F1P1-F1
#
_cell.length_a   1.000
_cell.length_b   1.000
_cell.length_c   1.000
_cell.angle_alpha   90.00
_cell.angle_beta   90.00
_cell.angle_gamma   90.00
#
_symmetry.space_group_name_H-M   'P 1'
#
loop_
_entity.id
_entity.type
_entity.pdbx_description
1 polymer ?
#
loop_
_entity_poly.entity_id
_entity_poly.type
_entity_poly.pdbx_seq_one_letter_code
_entity_poly.pdbx_strand_id
1 'polypeptide(L)' 'MKVYTGEHIRNVGVGGHSGSGKTSLVEAMLFNMGEVNRIGSIEQGNTVSDYNEDEIERQISINSSLLHGE' A
#
# COMPACT_ATOMS: atom_id res chain seq x y z
N MET A 1 18.52 0.41 13.95
CA MET A 1 17.88 -0.70 13.23
C MET A 1 17.41 -1.70 14.26
N LYS A 2 16.10 -1.88 14.44
CA LYS A 2 15.58 -2.93 15.32
C LYS A 2 15.84 -4.28 14.66
N VAL A 3 16.21 -5.28 15.45
CA VAL A 3 16.47 -6.64 14.95
C VAL A 3 15.27 -7.48 15.34
N TYR A 4 14.58 -8.01 14.33
CA TYR A 4 13.45 -8.92 14.51
C TYR A 4 13.89 -10.34 14.20
N THR A 5 13.45 -11.31 15.01
CA THR A 5 13.56 -12.72 14.65
C THR A 5 12.52 -13.04 13.57
N GLY A 6 12.75 -14.11 12.80
CA GLY A 6 11.85 -14.49 11.71
C GLY A 6 10.38 -14.67 12.14
N GLU A 7 10.14 -15.10 13.40
CA GLU A 7 8.81 -15.28 13.97
C GLU A 7 8.01 -13.97 14.13
N HIS A 8 8.69 -12.83 14.13
CA HIS A 8 8.07 -11.49 14.25
C HIS A 8 7.93 -10.77 12.91
N ILE A 9 8.43 -11.34 11.81
CA ILE A 9 8.30 -10.75 10.46
C ILE A 9 7.02 -11.28 9.80
N ARG A 10 6.27 -10.41 9.13
CA ARG A 10 5.09 -10.78 8.32
C ARG A 10 5.27 -10.26 6.91
N ASN A 11 5.33 -11.18 5.94
CA ASN A 11 5.30 -10.87 4.52
C ASN A 11 3.88 -11.12 4.00
N VAL A 12 3.21 -10.08 3.52
CA VAL A 12 1.82 -10.15 3.05
C VAL A 12 1.76 -9.68 1.60
N GLY A 13 1.12 -10.48 0.75
CA GLY A 13 0.77 -10.09 -0.62
C GLY A 13 -0.71 -9.75 -0.72
N VAL A 14 -1.03 -8.59 -1.32
CA VAL A 14 -2.41 -8.15 -1.52
C VAL A 14 -2.74 -8.18 -3.01
N GLY A 15 -3.71 -9.01 -3.40
CA GLY A 15 -4.11 -9.22 -4.79
C GLY A 15 -5.60 -9.49 -4.90
N GLY A 16 -6.17 -9.27 -6.09
CA GLY A 16 -7.62 -9.33 -6.31
C GLY A 16 -8.10 -8.48 -7.48
N HIS A 17 -9.38 -8.62 -7.83
CA HIS A 17 -9.97 -8.00 -9.02
C HIS A 17 -9.95 -6.45 -8.97
N SER A 18 -10.10 -5.80 -10.12
CA SER A 18 -10.20 -4.33 -10.16
C SER A 18 -11.39 -3.85 -9.30
N GLY A 19 -11.20 -2.76 -8.57
CA GLY A 19 -12.23 -2.22 -7.67
C GLY A 19 -12.46 -2.98 -6.36
N SER A 20 -11.74 -4.08 -6.09
CA SER A 20 -11.94 -4.86 -4.85
C SER A 20 -11.36 -4.22 -3.57
N GLY A 21 -10.91 -2.96 -3.62
CA GLY A 21 -10.41 -2.22 -2.47
C GLY A 21 -8.97 -2.52 -2.03
N LYS A 22 -8.13 -3.12 -2.89
CA LYS A 22 -6.74 -3.53 -2.56
C LYS A 22 -5.87 -2.35 -2.11
N THR A 23 -5.78 -1.33 -2.95
CA THR A 23 -5.03 -0.11 -2.66
C THR A 23 -5.51 0.54 -1.37
N SER A 24 -6.82 0.72 -1.22
CA SER A 24 -7.41 1.34 -0.02
C SER A 24 -7.13 0.53 1.26
N LEU A 25 -7.15 -0.80 1.19
CA LEU A 25 -6.78 -1.66 2.32
C LEU A 25 -5.32 -1.46 2.73
N VAL A 26 -4.43 -1.41 1.75
CA VAL A 26 -3.00 -1.21 1.97
C VAL A 26 -2.72 0.18 2.57
N GLU A 27 -3.38 1.23 2.09
CA GLU A 27 -3.29 2.57 2.69
C GLU A 27 -3.74 2.58 4.16
N ALA A 28 -4.83 1.89 4.47
CA ALA A 28 -5.32 1.77 5.85
C ALA A 28 -4.34 0.97 6.74
N MET A 29 -3.69 -0.06 6.19
CA MET A 29 -2.64 -0.80 6.89
C MET A 29 -1.45 0.10 7.24
N LEU A 30 -0.95 0.87 6.29
CA LEU A 30 0.16 1.81 6.51
C LEU A 30 -0.19 2.88 7.54
N PHE A 31 -1.42 3.41 7.49
CA PHE A 31 -1.89 4.39 8.47
C PHE A 31 -1.96 3.79 9.88
N ASN A 32 -2.46 2.55 10.01
CA ASN A 32 -2.56 1.87 11.30
C ASN A 32 -1.19 1.48 11.88
N MET A 33 -0.19 1.22 11.04
CA MET A 33 1.21 1.04 11.46
C MET A 33 1.92 2.37 11.81
N GLY A 34 1.31 3.51 11.47
CA GLY A 34 1.89 4.83 11.71
C GLY A 34 2.94 5.25 10.68
N GLU A 35 3.07 4.52 9.56
CA GLU A 35 4.00 4.84 8.47
C GLU A 35 3.56 6.06 7.66
N VAL A 36 2.26 6.33 7.65
CA VAL A 36 1.67 7.53 7.04
C VAL A 36 0.76 8.26 8.02
N ASN A 37 0.78 9.59 7.95
CA ASN A 37 -0.04 10.44 8.82
C ASN A 37 -1.49 10.61 8.33
N ARG A 38 -1.79 10.14 7.12
CA ARG A 38 -3.13 10.18 6.51
C ARG A 38 -3.30 9.01 5.56
N ILE A 39 -4.54 8.58 5.36
CA ILE A 39 -4.91 7.59 4.35
C ILE A 39 -4.96 8.29 2.98
N GLY A 40 -4.21 7.79 2.00
CA GLY A 40 -4.26 8.26 0.62
C GLY A 40 -5.54 7.85 -0.11
N SER A 41 -5.81 8.53 -1.22
CA SER A 41 -6.96 8.31 -2.11
C SER A 41 -6.47 8.10 -3.53
N ILE A 42 -7.10 7.15 -4.21
CA ILE A 42 -6.81 6.81 -5.61
C ILE A 42 -7.16 8.02 -6.48
N GLU A 43 -8.31 8.65 -6.22
CA GLU A 43 -8.82 9.83 -6.92
C GLU A 43 -7.90 11.04 -6.81
N GLN A 44 -7.16 11.16 -5.71
CA GLN A 44 -6.18 12.22 -5.50
C GLN A 44 -4.78 11.85 -6.00
N GLY A 45 -4.57 10.62 -6.46
CA GLY A 45 -3.27 10.14 -6.95
C GLY A 45 -2.17 10.19 -5.89
N ASN A 46 -2.53 10.01 -4.61
CA ASN A 46 -1.60 10.19 -3.50
C ASN A 46 -1.49 8.95 -2.59
N THR A 47 -1.85 7.78 -3.11
CA THR A 47 -1.61 6.51 -2.44
C THR A 47 -0.12 6.17 -2.47
N VAL A 48 0.36 5.41 -1.50
CA VAL A 48 1.77 5.02 -1.39
C VAL A 48 2.10 3.90 -2.38
N SER A 49 1.14 3.02 -2.70
CA SER A 49 1.38 1.91 -3.63
C SER A 49 1.39 2.34 -5.10
N ASP A 50 0.57 3.32 -5.49
CA ASP A 50 0.29 3.63 -6.91
C ASP A 50 0.86 5.02 -7.27
N TYR A 51 2.19 5.10 -7.37
CA TYR A 51 2.93 6.36 -7.58
C TYR A 51 3.36 6.59 -9.04
N ASN A 52 3.14 5.64 -9.94
CA ASN A 52 3.46 5.82 -11.35
C ASN A 52 2.40 6.66 -12.06
N GLU A 53 2.80 7.48 -13.02
CA GLU A 53 1.89 8.39 -13.75
C GLU A 53 0.71 7.64 -14.37
N ASP A 54 0.97 6.48 -14.98
CA ASP A 54 -0.06 5.67 -15.64
C ASP A 54 -1.06 5.05 -14.65
N GLU A 55 -0.63 4.77 -13.41
CA GLU A 55 -1.51 4.26 -12.36
C GLU A 55 -2.41 5.36 -11.82
N ILE A 56 -1.86 6.57 -11.67
CA ILE A 56 -2.61 7.77 -11.27
C ILE A 56 -3.59 8.18 -12.37
N GLU A 57 -3.17 8.22 -13.63
CA GLU A 57 -4.04 8.58 -14.76
C GLU A 57 -5.20 7.59 -14.91
N ARG A 58 -4.91 6.29 -14.79
CA ARG A 58 -5.90 5.23 -15.03
C ARG A 58 -6.67 4.80 -13.80
N GLN A 59 -6.28 5.29 -12.62
CA GLN A 59 -6.93 4.99 -11.34
C GLN A 59 -6.95 3.48 -11.02
N ILE A 60 -5.91 2.76 -11.45
CA ILE A 60 -5.72 1.33 -11.23
C ILE A 60 -4.25 1.03 -10.91
N SER A 61 -4.00 0.08 -10.02
CA SER A 61 -2.65 -0.48 -9.84
C SER A 61 -2.26 -1.30 -11.08
N ILE A 62 -1.06 -1.06 -11.59
CA ILE A 62 -0.47 -1.74 -12.75
C ILE A 62 0.75 -2.55 -12.30
N ASN A 63 1.54 -1.97 -11.40
CA ASN A 63 2.76 -2.57 -10.88
C ASN A 63 2.55 -3.10 -9.46
N SER A 64 3.38 -4.06 -9.07
CA SER A 64 3.47 -4.45 -7.66
C SER A 64 4.41 -3.50 -6.94
N SER A 65 4.00 -3.04 -5.76
CA SER A 65 4.78 -2.11 -4.94
C SER A 65 5.17 -2.77 -3.62
N LEU A 66 6.45 -2.64 -3.25
CA LEU A 66 6.95 -3.11 -1.97
C LEU A 66 6.73 -2.03 -0.91
N LEU A 67 6.00 -2.39 0.14
CA LEU A 67 5.68 -1.51 1.24
C LEU A 67 6.19 -2.12 2.53
N HIS A 68 6.62 -1.27 3.45
CA HIS A 68 7.18 -1.65 4.73
C HIS A 68 6.52 -0.83 5.83
N GLY A 69 6.28 -1.48 6.97
CA GLY A 69 5.85 -0.82 8.20
C GLY A 69 6.27 -1.63 9.42
N GLU A 70 6.40 -0.94 10.55
CA GLU A 70 6.74 -1.52 11.86
C GLU A 70 5.56 -1.58 12.85
#